data_AF-A0A2J8A610-F1
#
_entry.id   AF-A0A2J8A610-F1
#
_cell.length_a   1.000
_cell.length_b   1.000
_cell.length_c   1.000
_cell.angle_alpha   90.00
_cell.angle_beta   90.00
_cell.angle_gamma   90.00
#
_symmetry.space_group_name_H-M   'P 1'
#
loop_
_entity.id
_entity.type
_entity.pdbx_description
1 polymer ?
#
loop_
_entity_poly.entity_id
_entity_poly.type
_entity_poly.pdbx_seq_one_letter_code
_entity_poly.pdbx_strand_id
1 'polypeptide(L)'
;MVAIDGILESCGGSALDAHFNRCELYVTVEPCIMCAGALSLLGFSQVYYGCGNDRFGGCGSILPVNSEGCGPCSRQPGPGTHVGQGFPARGGLFPEQAVELLREFYAAGNPTAPRPHRPVKTDG
;
A
#
# COMPACT_ATOMS: atom_id res chain seq x y z
N MET A 1 1.77 -5.09 8.02
CA MET A 1 2.21 -4.42 6.76
C MET A 1 3.72 -4.25 6.90
N VAL A 2 4.55 -4.94 6.12
CA VAL A 2 5.98 -5.16 6.44
C VAL A 2 6.76 -3.91 6.86
N ALA A 3 6.64 -2.80 6.12
CA ALA A 3 7.35 -1.56 6.47
C ALA A 3 6.83 -0.90 7.76
N ILE A 4 5.52 -0.91 7.99
CA ILE A 4 4.92 -0.39 9.23
C ILE A 4 5.36 -1.24 10.41
N ASP A 5 5.31 -2.56 10.25
CA ASP A 5 5.69 -3.50 11.31
C ASP A 5 7.16 -3.27 11.70
N GLY A 6 8.06 -3.12 10.72
CA GLY A 6 9.48 -2.81 10.97
C GLY A 6 9.72 -1.46 11.65
N ILE A 7 8.95 -0.41 11.30
CA ILE A 7 9.03 0.88 12.00
C ILE A 7 8.54 0.73 13.44
N LEU A 8 7.39 0.08 13.66
CA LEU A 8 6.83 -0.13 14.99
C LEU A 8 7.80 -0.92 15.89
N GLU A 9 8.39 -1.99 15.38
CA GLU A 9 9.41 -2.77 16.08
C GLU A 9 10.60 -1.90 16.50
N SER A 10 11.06 -1.00 15.63
CA SER A 10 12.15 -0.06 15.94
C SER A 10 11.78 1.00 16.98
N CYS A 11 10.49 1.21 17.22
CA CYS A 11 9.93 2.19 18.15
C CYS A 11 9.23 1.55 19.36
N GLY A 12 9.57 0.30 19.70
CA GLY A 12 9.02 -0.39 20.88
C GLY A 12 7.51 -0.68 20.80
N GLY A 13 6.96 -0.75 19.59
CA GLY A 13 5.53 -0.98 19.32
C GLY A 13 4.65 0.27 19.42
N SER A 14 5.23 1.44 19.72
CA SER A 14 4.48 2.69 19.87
C SER A 14 4.29 3.38 18.53
N ALA A 15 3.04 3.46 18.05
CA ALA A 15 2.70 4.19 16.84
C ALA A 15 2.93 5.72 16.97
N LEU A 16 2.92 6.24 18.21
CA LEU A 16 3.20 7.65 18.47
C LEU A 16 4.69 7.96 18.30
N ASP A 17 5.55 7.08 18.80
CA ASP A 17 7.01 7.24 18.73
C ASP A 17 7.56 6.92 17.32
N ALA A 18 6.79 6.17 16.53
CA ALA A 18 7.08 5.88 15.13
C ALA A 18 7.04 7.10 14.20
N HIS A 19 6.42 8.21 14.61
CA HIS A 19 6.39 9.47 13.87
C HIS A 19 6.07 9.32 12.36
N PHE A 20 5.05 8.52 12.03
CA PHE A 20 4.64 8.25 10.64
C PHE A 20 4.33 9.52 9.83
N ASN A 21 3.95 10.60 10.49
CA ASN A 21 3.78 11.93 9.90
C ASN A 21 5.04 12.59 9.35
N ARG A 22 6.21 11.95 9.49
CA ARG A 22 7.48 12.34 8.88
C ARG A 22 7.97 11.31 7.86
N CYS A 23 7.20 10.26 7.61
CA CYS A 23 7.57 9.18 6.71
C CYS A 23 6.95 9.39 5.33
N GLU A 24 7.81 9.33 4.31
CA GLU A 24 7.41 9.24 2.91
C GLU A 24 7.52 7.78 2.46
N LEU A 25 6.46 7.26 1.83
CA LEU A 25 6.39 5.88 1.37
C LEU A 25 6.57 5.81 -0.15
N TYR A 26 7.51 4.98 -0.61
CA TYR A 26 7.71 4.68 -2.02
C TYR A 26 7.34 3.21 -2.27
N VAL A 27 6.40 2.97 -3.18
CA VAL A 27 5.95 1.61 -3.55
C VAL A 27 5.88 1.48 -5.07
N THR A 28 6.07 0.27 -5.61
CA THR A 28 6.02 0.07 -7.07
C THR A 28 4.59 0.18 -7.61
N VAL A 29 3.61 -0.35 -6.87
CA VAL A 29 2.19 -0.39 -7.24
C VAL A 29 1.39 0.46 -6.27
N GLU A 30 0.37 1.15 -6.77
CA GLU A 30 -0.59 1.91 -5.97
C GLU A 30 -1.09 1.12 -4.75
N PRO A 31 -1.07 1.71 -3.54
CA PRO A 31 -1.60 1.07 -2.34
C PRO A 31 -3.03 0.59 -2.57
N CYS A 32 -3.32 -0.65 -2.16
CA CYS A 32 -4.70 -1.11 -2.19
C CYS A 32 -5.56 -0.37 -1.16
N ILE A 33 -6.89 -0.48 -1.25
CA ILE A 33 -7.86 0.14 -0.34
C ILE A 33 -7.52 -0.08 1.14
N MET A 34 -7.13 -1.31 1.51
CA MET A 34 -6.74 -1.66 2.88
C MET A 34 -5.47 -0.90 3.31
N CYS A 35 -4.43 -0.93 2.47
CA CYS A 35 -3.18 -0.22 2.75
C CYS A 35 -3.39 1.29 2.83
N ALA A 36 -4.16 1.87 1.91
CA ALA A 36 -4.50 3.28 1.93
C ALA A 36 -5.26 3.66 3.22
N GLY A 37 -6.17 2.81 3.70
CA GLY A 37 -6.83 3.00 4.99
C GLY A 37 -5.84 3.02 6.16
N ALA A 38 -4.90 2.08 6.21
CA ALA A 38 -3.87 2.07 7.24
C ALA A 38 -2.95 3.30 7.18
N LEU A 39 -2.54 3.73 5.99
CA LEU A 39 -1.72 4.94 5.78
C LEU A 39 -2.45 6.21 6.23
N SER A 40 -3.76 6.28 5.96
CA SER A 40 -4.65 7.35 6.44
C SER A 40 -4.75 7.39 7.96
N LEU A 41 -4.88 6.22 8.62
CA LEU A 41 -4.95 6.13 10.08
C LEU A 41 -3.63 6.48 10.77
N LEU A 42 -2.50 6.09 10.18
CA LEU A 42 -1.17 6.41 10.73
C LEU A 42 -0.70 7.83 10.39
N GLY A 43 -1.30 8.46 9.38
CA GLY A 43 -1.01 9.82 8.98
C GLY A 43 0.35 9.98 8.33
N PHE A 44 0.66 9.17 7.30
CA PHE A 44 1.88 9.32 6.49
C PHE A 44 1.95 10.71 5.82
N SER A 45 3.15 11.28 5.70
CA SER A 45 3.32 12.62 5.11
C SER A 45 3.09 12.63 3.60
N GLN A 46 3.54 11.58 2.90
CA GLN A 46 3.44 11.48 1.45
C GLN A 46 3.58 10.03 0.98
N VAL A 47 2.82 9.67 -0.05
CA VAL A 47 2.96 8.37 -0.71
C VAL A 47 3.29 8.59 -2.19
N TYR A 48 4.26 7.85 -2.69
CA TYR A 48 4.66 7.81 -4.08
C TYR A 48 4.52 6.38 -4.61
N TYR A 49 3.96 6.25 -5.81
CA TYR A 49 3.83 4.95 -6.45
C TYR A 49 4.16 4.97 -7.93
N GLY A 50 4.53 3.81 -8.47
CA GLY A 50 4.82 3.65 -9.89
C GLY A 50 3.57 3.54 -10.74
N CYS A 51 3.01 2.34 -10.84
CA CYS A 51 1.81 2.07 -11.62
C CYS A 51 0.54 2.03 -10.76
N GLY A 52 -0.62 2.22 -11.40
CA GLY A 52 -1.93 2.05 -10.76
C GLY A 52 -2.21 0.60 -10.34
N ASN A 53 -3.22 0.44 -9.50
CA ASN A 53 -3.74 -0.87 -9.08
C ASN A 53 -5.18 -1.05 -9.57
N ASP A 54 -5.31 -1.67 -10.74
CA ASP A 54 -6.58 -1.77 -11.48
C ASP A 54 -7.62 -2.69 -10.82
N ARG A 55 -7.26 -3.41 -9.75
CA ARG A 55 -8.19 -4.32 -9.05
C ARG A 55 -8.59 -3.82 -7.68
N PHE A 56 -7.66 -3.18 -6.97
CA PHE A 56 -7.85 -2.86 -5.55
C PHE A 56 -7.33 -1.48 -5.15
N GLY A 57 -7.01 -0.59 -6.11
CA GLY A 57 -6.37 0.70 -5.83
C GLY A 57 -7.15 1.62 -4.89
N GLY A 58 -6.46 2.09 -3.85
CA GLY A 58 -6.99 2.94 -2.79
C GLY A 58 -6.58 4.42 -2.90
N CYS A 59 -5.85 4.80 -3.96
CA CYS A 59 -5.40 6.17 -4.19
C CYS A 59 -6.03 6.80 -5.45
N GLY A 60 -7.16 6.26 -5.91
CA GLY A 60 -7.92 6.80 -7.03
C GLY A 60 -8.27 5.82 -8.14
N SER A 61 -7.57 4.68 -8.27
CA SER A 61 -7.91 3.72 -9.35
C SER A 61 -9.24 3.03 -9.13
N ILE A 62 -9.58 2.67 -7.89
CA ILE A 62 -10.87 2.06 -7.54
C ILE A 62 -11.62 2.90 -6.51
N LEU A 63 -10.97 3.20 -5.38
CA LEU A 63 -11.51 4.12 -4.37
C LEU A 63 -10.46 5.17 -4.00
N PRO A 64 -10.86 6.44 -3.81
CA PRO A 64 -9.94 7.52 -3.48
C PRO A 64 -9.78 7.70 -1.96
N VAL A 65 -9.39 6.64 -1.24
CA VAL A 65 -9.22 6.65 0.23
C VAL A 65 -8.17 7.69 0.67
N ASN A 66 -7.16 7.92 -0.18
CA ASN A 66 -6.15 8.94 0.05
C ASN A 66 -6.72 10.37 0.10
N SER A 67 -7.83 10.68 -0.57
CA SER A 67 -8.44 12.03 -0.52
C SER A 67 -9.72 12.08 0.31
N GLU A 68 -10.47 10.98 0.40
CA GLU A 68 -11.74 10.93 1.15
C GLU A 68 -11.59 10.40 2.59
N GLY A 69 -10.41 9.88 2.94
CA GLY A 69 -10.13 9.27 4.24
C GLY A 69 -10.76 7.87 4.41
N CYS A 70 -10.51 7.24 5.55
CA CYS A 70 -10.94 5.87 5.86
C CYS A 70 -12.44 5.76 6.28
N GLY A 71 -13.32 6.60 5.74
CA GLY A 71 -14.78 6.48 5.92
C GLY A 71 -15.28 6.70 7.36
N PRO A 72 -16.04 5.77 7.99
CA PRO A 72 -16.59 5.95 9.35
C PRO A 72 -15.51 6.19 10.42
N CYS A 73 -14.31 5.63 10.21
CA CYS A 73 -13.15 5.84 11.09
C CYS A 73 -12.75 7.32 11.18
N SER A 74 -13.04 8.11 10.15
CA SER A 74 -12.82 9.55 10.10
C SER A 74 -13.95 10.36 10.76
N ARG A 75 -15.12 9.74 11.01
CA ARG A 75 -16.33 10.41 11.54
C ARG A 75 -16.54 10.24 13.05
N GLN A 76 -15.97 9.19 13.65
CA GLN A 76 -16.01 8.94 15.09
C GLN A 76 -14.65 8.44 15.60
N PRO A 77 -13.65 9.32 15.74
CA PRO A 77 -12.41 8.94 16.41
C PRO A 77 -12.72 8.64 17.89
N GLY A 78 -12.29 7.48 18.36
CA GLY A 78 -12.26 7.21 19.80
C GLY A 78 -11.22 8.12 20.49
N PRO A 79 -11.27 8.25 21.82
CA PRO A 79 -10.20 8.93 22.55
C PRO A 79 -8.84 8.30 22.21
N GLY A 80 -7.89 9.10 21.72
CA GLY A 80 -6.56 8.64 21.33
C GLY A 80 -6.45 7.99 19.94
N THR A 81 -7.50 8.03 19.11
CA THR A 81 -7.43 7.56 17.71
C THR A 81 -7.19 8.73 16.75
N HIS A 82 -6.28 8.56 15.79
CA HIS A 82 -6.09 9.54 14.73
C HIS A 82 -7.35 9.61 13.85
N VAL A 83 -7.75 10.84 13.50
CA VAL A 83 -8.78 11.04 12.47
C VAL A 83 -8.18 10.55 11.17
N GLY A 84 -8.79 9.55 10.52
CA GLY A 84 -8.33 9.04 9.22
C GLY A 84 -8.51 10.09 8.12
N GLN A 85 -7.63 11.09 8.10
CA GLN A 85 -7.61 12.15 7.11
C GLN A 85 -7.03 11.64 5.80
N GLY A 86 -7.29 12.37 4.72
CA GLY A 86 -6.57 12.14 3.48
C GLY A 86 -5.07 12.36 3.63
N PHE A 87 -4.29 11.72 2.77
CA PHE A 87 -2.85 11.89 2.64
C PHE A 87 -2.50 12.13 1.16
N PRO A 88 -1.46 12.92 0.86
CA PRO A 88 -1.09 13.16 -0.52
C PRO A 88 -0.48 11.89 -1.12
N ALA A 89 -0.93 11.55 -2.32
CA ALA A 89 -0.46 10.40 -3.08
C ALA A 89 -0.10 10.84 -4.49
N ARG A 90 1.08 10.44 -4.99
CA ARG A 90 1.56 10.77 -6.34
C ARG A 90 2.01 9.51 -7.08
N GLY A 91 1.23 9.12 -8.08
CA GLY A 91 1.57 8.05 -9.01
C GLY A 91 2.52 8.49 -10.12
N GLY A 92 3.00 7.54 -10.91
CA GLY A 92 3.78 7.78 -12.13
C GLY A 92 5.30 7.80 -11.94
N LEU A 93 5.82 7.27 -10.83
CA LEU A 93 7.27 7.08 -10.68
C LEU A 93 7.72 5.76 -11.32
N PHE A 94 8.36 5.82 -12.49
CA PHE A 94 8.81 4.62 -13.22
C PHE A 94 7.66 3.62 -13.49
N PRO A 95 6.50 4.08 -14.03
CA PRO A 95 5.31 3.24 -14.15
C PRO A 95 5.53 2.06 -15.11
N GLU A 96 6.33 2.23 -16.16
CA GLU A 96 6.64 1.15 -17.10
C GLU A 96 7.43 0.02 -16.41
N GLN A 97 8.43 0.38 -15.60
CA GLN A 97 9.23 -0.57 -14.84
C GLN A 97 8.37 -1.31 -13.80
N ALA A 98 7.48 -0.60 -13.11
CA ALA A 98 6.56 -1.21 -12.15
C ALA A 98 5.61 -2.21 -12.81
N VAL A 99 5.06 -1.88 -14.00
CA VAL A 99 4.22 -2.80 -14.77
C VAL A 99 5.03 -4.01 -15.27
N GLU A 100 6.27 -3.80 -15.70
CA GLU A 100 7.10 -4.91 -16.20
C GLU A 100 7.42 -5.92 -15.10
N LEU A 101 7.75 -5.46 -13.88
CA LEU A 101 7.94 -6.34 -12.72
C LEU A 101 6.68 -7.20 -12.42
N LEU A 102 5.48 -6.63 -12.56
CA LEU A 102 4.24 -7.38 -12.40
C LEU A 102 4.05 -8.42 -13.52
N ARG A 103 4.38 -8.07 -14.76
CA ARG A 103 4.31 -8.99 -15.90
C ARG A 103 5.26 -10.16 -15.72
N GLU A 104 6.50 -9.90 -15.33
CA GLU A 104 7.49 -10.92 -15.02
C GLU A 104 6.97 -11.87 -13.93
N PHE A 105 6.43 -11.31 -12.83
CA PHE A 105 5.84 -12.11 -11.75
C PHE A 105 4.70 -13.03 -12.22
N TYR A 106 3.75 -12.51 -13.02
CA TYR A 106 2.65 -13.34 -13.53
C TYR A 106 3.09 -14.33 -14.62
N ALA A 107 4.08 -13.98 -15.43
CA ALA A 107 4.64 -14.86 -16.45
C ALA A 107 5.44 -16.01 -15.85
N ALA A 108 6.13 -15.79 -14.72
CA ALA A 108 6.81 -16.84 -13.97
C ALA A 108 5.81 -17.91 -13.53
N GLY A 109 4.66 -17.50 -12.96
CA GLY A 109 3.61 -18.40 -12.49
C GLY A 109 3.88 -18.95 -11.09
N ASN A 110 2.91 -19.70 -10.54
CA ASN A 110 3.02 -20.24 -9.18
C ASN A 110 3.48 -21.71 -9.19
N PRO A 111 4.73 -22.02 -8.79
CA PRO A 111 5.25 -23.40 -8.75
C PRO A 111 4.52 -24.29 -7.73
N THR A 112 3.80 -23.70 -6.78
CA THR A 112 3.04 -24.41 -5.74
C THR A 112 1.57 -24.63 -6.09
N ALA A 113 1.12 -24.23 -7.29
CA ALA A 113 -0.28 -24.37 -7.68
C ALA A 113 -0.71 -25.86 -7.72
N PRO A 114 -1.89 -26.21 -7.15
CA PRO A 114 -2.44 -27.56 -7.27
C PRO A 114 -2.59 -27.97 -8.74
N ARG A 115 -2.33 -29.25 -9.06
CA ARG A 115 -2.52 -29.76 -10.43
C ARG A 115 -4.00 -30.08 -10.69
N PRO A 116 -4.51 -29.86 -11.91
CA PRO A 116 -3.80 -29.36 -13.10
C PRO A 116 -3.63 -27.83 -13.08
N HIS A 117 -2.42 -27.35 -13.37
CA HIS A 117 -2.12 -25.92 -13.51
C HIS A 117 -1.30 -25.65 -14.77
N ARG A 118 -1.26 -24.38 -15.19
CA ARG A 118 -0.40 -23.92 -16.29
C ARG A 118 1.07 -24.26 -15.97
N PRO A 119 1.85 -24.82 -16.92
CA PRO A 119 3.28 -25.02 -16.73
C PRO A 119 4.00 -23.72 -16.37
N VAL A 120 4.81 -23.77 -15.31
CA VAL A 120 5.63 -22.66 -14.79
C VAL A 120 6.98 -22.67 -15.51
N LYS A 121 7.52 -21.51 -15.88
CA LYS A 121 8.88 -21.43 -16.43
C LYS A 121 9.87 -21.84 -15.32
N THR A 122 10.61 -22.93 -15.53
CA THR A 122 11.77 -23.27 -14.70
C THR A 122 12.98 -22.57 -15.29
N ASP A 123 13.58 -21.64 -14.55
CA ASP A 123 14.89 -21.11 -14.91
C ASP A 123 15.88 -22.28 -14.94
N GLY A 124 16.49 -22.49 -16.12
CA GLY A 124 17.47 -23.56 -16.38
C GLY A 124 18.86 -23.19 -15.92
#